data_AF-A0A0D9NK24-F1
#
_entry.id   AF-A0A0D9NK24-F1
#
_cell.length_a   1.000
_cell.length_b   1.000
_cell.length_c   1.000
_cell.angle_alpha   90.00
_cell.angle_beta   90.00
_cell.angle_gamma   90.00
#
_symmetry.space_group_name_H-M   'P 1'
#
loop_
_entity.id
_entity.type
_entity.pdbx_description
1 polymer ?
#
loop_
_entity_poly.entity_id
_entity_poly.type
_entity_poly.pdbx_seq_one_letter_code
_entity_poly.pdbx_strand_id
1 'polypeptide(L)'
;MVVFDGHEYLTEEERRLKQDRERTKYWKKWGPYVAERQWATVREDYSADGDAWSHFTHEHARSRAFRWGEDGIAGVSDTHGLQNIAFSFWNEEDDFLKERLFGLSNPQGNHGESVKEAHFH
;
A
#
# COMPACT_ATOMS: atom_id res chain seq x y z
N MET A 1 -15.94 20.92 -15.81
CA MET A 1 -16.60 22.23 -15.75
C MET A 1 -17.83 22.13 -16.60
N VAL A 2 -18.99 22.43 -16.06
CA VAL A 2 -20.24 22.40 -16.83
C VAL A 2 -20.61 23.85 -17.17
N VAL A 3 -20.77 24.13 -18.47
CA VAL A 3 -21.26 25.42 -18.94
C VAL A 3 -22.75 25.27 -19.22
N PHE A 4 -23.59 26.06 -18.55
CA PHE A 4 -25.03 26.08 -18.78
C PHE A 4 -25.52 27.53 -18.81
N ASP A 5 -26.21 27.89 -19.89
CA ASP A 5 -26.74 29.25 -20.13
C ASP A 5 -25.69 30.38 -19.98
N GLY A 6 -24.47 30.14 -20.47
CA GLY A 6 -23.36 31.10 -20.38
C GLY A 6 -22.70 31.20 -19.00
N HIS A 7 -23.16 30.44 -18.02
CA HIS A 7 -22.57 30.37 -16.68
C HIS A 7 -21.72 29.11 -16.52
N GLU A 8 -20.53 29.27 -15.95
CA GLU A 8 -19.67 28.16 -15.54
C GLU A 8 -20.03 27.71 -14.13
N TYR A 9 -20.40 26.43 -14.00
CA TYR A 9 -20.63 25.79 -12.71
C TYR A 9 -19.50 24.81 -12.42
N LEU A 10 -18.83 25.04 -11.28
CA LEU A 10 -17.88 24.10 -10.71
C LEU A 10 -18.59 23.19 -9.71
N THR A 11 -18.41 21.89 -9.86
CA THR A 11 -18.81 20.92 -8.83
C THR A 11 -17.95 21.08 -7.57
N GLU A 12 -18.38 20.52 -6.43
CA GLU A 12 -17.57 20.54 -5.21
C GLU A 12 -16.20 19.87 -5.39
N GLU A 13 -16.13 18.79 -6.16
CA GLU A 13 -14.85 18.14 -6.45
C GLU A 13 -13.96 19.01 -7.33
N GLU A 14 -14.52 19.68 -8.35
CA GLU A 14 -13.75 20.62 -9.18
C GLU A 14 -13.22 21.81 -8.35
N ARG A 15 -14.00 22.29 -7.37
CA ARG A 15 -13.55 23.31 -6.42
C ARG A 15 -12.40 22.80 -5.56
N ARG A 16 -12.48 21.57 -5.03
CA ARG A 16 -11.38 20.96 -4.25
C ARG A 16 -10.12 20.79 -5.10
N LEU A 17 -10.24 20.25 -6.32
CA LEU A 17 -9.11 20.08 -7.23
C LEU A 17 -8.46 21.40 -7.64
N LYS A 18 -9.26 22.46 -7.83
CA LYS A 18 -8.75 23.81 -8.08
C LYS A 18 -7.98 24.35 -6.86
N GLN A 19 -8.53 24.23 -5.65
CA GLN A 19 -7.86 24.64 -4.42
C GLN A 19 -6.53 23.93 -4.18
N ASP A 20 -6.47 22.63 -4.50
CA ASP A 20 -5.24 21.82 -4.42
C ASP A 20 -4.20 22.28 -5.45
N ARG A 21 -4.61 22.49 -6.70
CA ARG A 21 -3.73 22.99 -7.78
C ARG A 21 -3.16 24.37 -7.47
N GLU A 22 -3.99 25.26 -6.95
CA GLU A 22 -3.62 26.63 -6.56
C GLU A 22 -2.90 26.67 -5.19
N ARG A 23 -2.75 25.53 -4.52
CA ARG A 23 -2.12 25.39 -3.19
C ARG A 23 -2.76 26.26 -2.10
N THR A 24 -4.05 26.54 -2.23
CA THR A 24 -4.84 27.23 -1.19
C THR A 24 -5.32 26.26 -0.12
N LYS A 25 -5.55 24.99 -0.48
CA LYS A 25 -5.77 23.86 0.44
C LYS A 25 -5.14 22.59 -0.15
N TYR A 26 -4.41 21.82 0.65
CA TYR A 26 -3.69 20.63 0.20
C TYR A 26 -4.52 19.36 0.34
N TRP A 27 -5.56 19.22 -0.49
CA TRP A 27 -6.50 18.10 -0.42
C TRP A 27 -5.87 16.75 -0.73
N LYS A 28 -4.77 16.73 -1.49
CA LYS A 28 -4.02 15.52 -1.81
C LYS A 28 -2.88 15.25 -0.83
N LYS A 29 -2.75 16.00 0.27
CA LYS A 29 -1.66 15.81 1.23
C LYS A 29 -1.65 14.41 1.84
N TRP A 30 -2.83 13.81 2.01
CA TRP A 30 -3.02 12.44 2.49
C TRP A 30 -3.86 11.67 1.49
N GLY A 31 -3.49 10.43 1.21
CA GLY A 31 -4.19 9.61 0.24
C GLY A 31 -3.70 8.17 0.21
N PRO A 32 -4.27 7.34 -0.68
CA PRO A 32 -3.92 5.93 -0.84
C PRO A 32 -2.60 5.80 -1.62
N TYR A 33 -1.51 6.31 -1.05
CA TYR A 33 -0.18 6.26 -1.67
C TYR A 33 0.66 5.08 -1.17
N VAL A 34 0.15 4.32 -0.20
CA VAL A 34 0.76 3.08 0.30
C VAL A 34 0.38 1.94 -0.62
N ALA A 35 1.36 1.15 -1.04
CA ALA A 35 1.08 -0.07 -1.77
C ALA A 35 0.43 -1.10 -0.84
N GLU A 36 -0.58 -1.82 -1.32
CA GLU A 36 -1.13 -2.96 -0.57
C GLU A 36 -0.11 -4.10 -0.42
N ARG A 37 0.86 -4.13 -1.34
CA ARG A 37 1.96 -5.07 -1.39
C ARG A 37 3.09 -4.54 -2.28
N GLN A 38 4.34 -4.85 -1.90
CA GLN A 38 5.49 -4.68 -2.79
C GLN A 38 5.74 -5.94 -3.66
N TRP A 39 5.83 -5.77 -4.98
CA TRP A 39 6.12 -6.85 -5.94
C TRP A 39 7.57 -6.78 -6.45
N ALA A 40 8.19 -7.94 -6.70
CA ALA A 40 9.55 -8.09 -7.27
C ALA A 40 10.64 -7.21 -6.63
N THR A 41 10.45 -6.83 -5.38
CA THR A 41 11.38 -6.03 -4.58
C THR A 41 11.94 -6.89 -3.47
N VAL A 42 13.25 -6.83 -3.29
CA VAL A 42 13.91 -7.46 -2.15
C VAL A 42 13.42 -6.72 -0.90
N ARG A 43 12.70 -7.42 -0.02
CA ARG A 43 12.13 -6.82 1.20
C ARG A 43 13.22 -6.44 2.19
N GLU A 44 14.05 -7.42 2.54
CA GLU A 44 15.19 -7.28 3.42
C GLU A 44 16.21 -8.33 2.99
N ASP A 45 17.44 -7.91 2.68
CA ASP A 45 18.55 -8.84 2.48
C ASP A 45 19.71 -8.47 3.40
N TYR A 46 19.93 -9.34 4.39
CA TYR A 46 21.08 -9.32 5.29
C TYR A 46 21.80 -10.66 5.26
N SER A 47 21.58 -11.44 4.20
CA SER A 47 22.25 -12.73 4.01
C SER A 47 23.75 -12.51 3.77
N ALA A 48 24.58 -13.43 4.26
CA ALA A 48 26.02 -13.35 4.07
C ALA A 48 26.47 -13.74 2.65
N ASP A 49 25.60 -14.44 1.93
CA ASP A 49 25.82 -15.07 0.63
C ASP A 49 25.00 -14.43 -0.50
N GLY A 50 24.13 -13.46 -0.21
CA GLY A 50 23.31 -12.75 -1.20
C GLY A 50 22.02 -13.48 -1.60
N ASP A 51 21.56 -14.45 -0.80
CA ASP A 51 20.27 -15.12 -0.98
C ASP A 51 19.09 -14.24 -0.50
N ALA A 52 18.85 -13.15 -1.21
CA ALA A 52 17.80 -12.18 -0.90
C ALA A 52 16.37 -12.76 -0.89
N TRP A 53 16.14 -13.88 -1.59
CA TRP A 53 14.80 -14.44 -1.79
C TRP A 53 14.43 -15.51 -0.77
N SER A 54 15.41 -16.24 -0.22
CA SER A 54 15.14 -17.27 0.80
C SER A 54 15.49 -16.81 2.21
N HIS A 55 16.35 -15.80 2.37
CA HIS A 55 16.78 -15.30 3.68
C HIS A 55 15.64 -14.66 4.49
N PHE A 56 14.66 -14.05 3.82
CA PHE A 56 13.54 -13.37 4.45
C PHE A 56 12.23 -14.15 4.27
N THR A 57 11.98 -15.08 5.20
CA THR A 57 10.82 -15.99 5.19
C THR A 57 9.50 -15.29 5.55
N HIS A 58 8.38 -16.00 5.38
CA HIS A 58 7.05 -15.51 5.79
C HIS A 58 7.00 -15.09 7.25
N GLU A 59 7.57 -15.91 8.12
CA GLU A 59 7.58 -15.70 9.55
C GLU A 59 8.35 -14.42 9.91
N HIS A 60 9.47 -14.15 9.24
CA HIS A 60 10.20 -12.90 9.41
C HIS A 60 9.40 -11.70 8.89
N ALA A 61 8.75 -11.83 7.73
CA ALA A 61 7.98 -10.76 7.13
C ALA A 61 6.82 -10.27 8.01
N ARG A 62 6.18 -11.18 8.76
CA ARG A 62 5.10 -10.84 9.71
C ARG A 62 5.58 -10.38 11.09
N SER A 63 6.84 -10.67 11.45
CA SER A 63 7.34 -10.47 12.82
C SER A 63 8.36 -9.34 12.94
N ARG A 64 8.72 -8.68 11.83
CA ARG A 64 9.73 -7.63 11.78
C ARG A 64 9.20 -6.40 11.06
N ALA A 65 9.57 -5.23 11.58
CA ALA A 65 9.39 -3.97 10.87
C ALA A 65 10.35 -3.90 9.69
N PHE A 66 9.86 -3.44 8.54
CA PHE A 66 10.66 -3.24 7.34
C PHE A 66 11.41 -1.91 7.42
N ARG A 67 12.57 -1.84 6.80
CA ARG A 67 13.42 -0.64 6.71
C ARG A 67 13.38 0.00 5.33
N TRP A 68 13.12 -0.79 4.29
CA TRP A 68 13.29 -0.36 2.89
C TRP A 68 11.98 -0.34 2.11
N GLY A 69 10.84 -0.42 2.80
CA GLY A 69 9.54 -0.48 2.16
C GLY A 69 8.39 -0.43 3.14
N GLU A 70 7.28 0.12 2.66
CA GLU A 70 6.02 0.21 3.38
C GLU A 70 4.94 -0.47 2.52
N ASP A 71 4.23 -1.41 3.10
CA ASP A 71 3.04 -2.01 2.51
C ASP A 71 1.95 -2.25 3.56
N GLY A 72 0.68 -2.15 3.13
CA GLY A 72 -0.43 -2.38 4.04
C GLY A 72 -1.79 -2.38 3.35
N ILE A 73 -2.70 -3.25 3.82
CA ILE A 73 -4.06 -3.36 3.31
C ILE A 73 -4.80 -2.05 3.57
N ALA A 74 -5.35 -1.48 2.50
CA ALA A 74 -6.06 -0.20 2.53
C ALA A 74 -5.25 0.93 3.20
N GLY A 75 -3.94 0.94 2.96
CA GLY A 75 -3.02 1.93 3.53
C GLY A 75 -3.23 3.34 3.00
N VAL A 76 -3.07 4.32 3.89
CA VAL A 76 -3.11 5.75 3.62
C VAL A 76 -1.82 6.37 4.15
N SER A 77 -1.22 7.27 3.37
CA SER A 77 -0.04 8.01 3.80
C SER A 77 -0.07 9.45 3.35
N ASP A 78 0.82 10.24 3.92
CA ASP A 78 1.10 11.56 3.38
C ASP A 78 1.82 11.44 2.02
N THR A 79 1.81 12.50 1.21
CA THR A 79 2.39 12.48 -0.15
C THR A 79 3.88 12.11 -0.22
N HIS A 80 4.61 12.17 0.90
CA HIS A 80 6.02 11.82 0.96
C HIS A 80 6.25 10.41 1.54
N GLY A 81 5.21 9.71 1.99
CA GLY A 81 5.30 8.39 2.59
C GLY A 81 6.01 8.38 3.96
N LEU A 82 6.03 9.51 4.68
CA LEU A 82 6.70 9.62 5.98
C LEU A 82 5.85 9.03 7.10
N GLN A 83 4.53 9.06 6.95
CA GLN A 83 3.59 8.45 7.89
C GLN A 83 2.63 7.55 7.12
N ASN A 84 2.61 6.27 7.47
CA ASN A 84 1.76 5.25 6.88
C ASN A 84 0.80 4.71 7.94
N ILE A 85 -0.48 4.65 7.60
CA ILE A 85 -1.54 4.08 8.44
C ILE A 85 -2.23 3.03 7.58
N ALA A 86 -2.34 1.81 8.09
CA ALA A 86 -3.02 0.71 7.41
C ALA A 86 -3.91 -0.05 8.38
N PHE A 87 -4.79 -0.88 7.83
CA PHE A 87 -5.67 -1.73 8.62
C PHE A 87 -5.07 -3.12 8.80
N SER A 88 -5.35 -3.73 9.94
CA SER A 88 -5.01 -5.11 10.25
C SER A 88 -6.29 -5.92 10.45
N PHE A 89 -6.39 -7.06 9.79
CA PHE A 89 -7.59 -7.91 9.78
C PHE A 89 -7.30 -9.26 10.41
N TRP A 90 -8.28 -9.83 11.10
CA TRP A 90 -8.21 -11.21 11.58
C TRP A 90 -9.27 -12.04 10.86
N ASN A 91 -8.88 -13.19 10.34
CA ASN A 91 -9.80 -14.14 9.71
C ASN A 91 -10.33 -15.19 10.69
N GLU A 92 -10.02 -15.05 11.99
CA GLU A 92 -10.41 -15.97 13.07
C GLU A 92 -9.77 -17.38 13.01
N GLU A 93 -9.01 -17.69 11.95
CA GLU A 93 -8.41 -19.01 11.74
C GLU A 93 -6.90 -19.03 12.03
N ASP A 94 -6.15 -18.01 11.58
CA ASP A 94 -4.70 -17.98 11.86
C ASP A 94 -4.38 -17.25 13.15
N ASP A 95 -3.30 -17.64 13.80
CA ASP A 95 -2.77 -17.06 15.05
C ASP A 95 -2.19 -15.64 14.90
N PHE A 96 -2.46 -14.95 13.78
CA PHE A 96 -1.89 -13.63 13.49
C PHE A 96 -2.84 -12.75 12.66
N LEU A 97 -2.60 -11.44 12.77
CA LEU A 97 -3.28 -10.41 12.00
C LEU A 97 -2.68 -10.26 10.60
N LYS A 98 -3.56 -10.06 9.61
CA LYS A 98 -3.22 -9.79 8.21
C LYS A 98 -3.16 -8.29 8.03
N GLU A 99 -1.95 -7.79 7.85
CA GLU A 99 -1.71 -6.35 7.70
C GLU A 99 -1.41 -5.96 6.24
N ARG A 100 -1.06 -6.96 5.41
CA ARG A 100 -0.63 -6.82 4.01
C ARG A 100 -1.04 -8.05 3.22
N LEU A 101 -1.16 -7.92 1.91
CA LEU A 101 -1.35 -9.08 1.04
C LEU A 101 -0.02 -9.82 0.90
N PHE A 102 -0.01 -11.12 1.22
CA PHE A 102 1.24 -11.88 1.18
C PHE A 102 1.52 -12.40 -0.22
N GLY A 103 2.77 -12.20 -0.63
CA GLY A 103 3.41 -13.16 -1.53
C GLY A 103 4.93 -13.06 -1.46
N LEU A 104 5.55 -14.15 -1.10
CA LEU A 104 6.99 -14.27 -0.86
C LEU A 104 7.66 -14.97 -2.03
N SER A 105 8.88 -15.41 -1.88
CA SER A 105 9.55 -16.18 -2.92
C SER A 105 8.76 -17.45 -3.26
N ASN A 106 8.80 -17.86 -4.53
CA ASN A 106 8.11 -19.06 -5.03
C ASN A 106 8.33 -20.34 -4.19
N PRO A 107 9.50 -20.57 -3.56
CA PRO A 107 9.70 -21.71 -2.66
C PRO A 107 8.79 -21.73 -1.41
N GLN A 108 8.18 -20.61 -1.02
CA GLN A 108 7.28 -20.51 0.14
C GLN A 108 5.85 -21.05 -0.15
N GLY A 109 5.64 -21.68 -1.31
CA GLY A 109 4.40 -22.40 -1.64
C GLY A 109 3.17 -21.51 -1.65
N ASN A 110 2.16 -21.82 -0.82
CA ASN A 110 0.94 -21.02 -0.68
C ASN A 110 1.18 -19.60 -0.16
N HIS A 111 2.35 -19.35 0.44
CA HIS A 111 2.79 -18.02 0.87
C HIS A 111 3.72 -17.35 -0.14
N GLY A 112 3.96 -17.99 -1.30
CA GLY A 112 4.84 -17.53 -2.38
C GLY A 112 4.24 -16.40 -3.21
N GLU A 113 4.82 -16.14 -4.38
CA GLU A 113 4.76 -14.82 -5.03
C GLU A 113 3.35 -14.40 -5.45
N SER A 114 2.44 -15.33 -5.68
CA SER A 114 1.08 -14.99 -6.08
C SER A 114 0.20 -14.62 -4.89
N VAL A 115 -0.39 -13.43 -4.93
CA VAL A 115 -1.59 -13.10 -4.14
C VAL A 115 -2.69 -14.08 -4.54
N LYS A 116 -3.35 -14.73 -3.59
CA LYS A 116 -4.41 -15.72 -3.84
C LYS A 116 -5.80 -15.18 -3.51
N GLU A 117 -5.86 -13.98 -2.98
CA GLU A 117 -7.06 -13.22 -2.68
C GLU A 117 -7.78 -12.86 -3.99
N ALA A 118 -9.10 -13.02 -4.00
CA ALA A 118 -9.91 -12.74 -5.17
C ALA A 118 -9.94 -11.24 -5.47
N HIS A 119 -9.21 -10.81 -6.50
CA HIS A 119 -9.28 -9.46 -7.03
C HIS A 119 -10.41 -9.41 -8.04
N PHE A 120 -11.56 -8.90 -7.61
CA PHE A 120 -12.64 -8.53 -8.54
C PHE A 120 -12.43 -7.07 -8.92
N HIS A 121 -12.07 -6.83 -10.19
CA HIS A 121 -12.00 -5.49 -10.78
C HIS A 121 -13.29 -5.17 -11.55
#